data_AF-A0A0R3T7K8-F1
#
_entry.id   AF-A0A0R3T7K8-F1
#
_cell.length_a   1.000
_cell.length_b   1.000
_cell.length_c   1.000
_cell.angle_alpha   90.00
_cell.angle_beta   90.00
_cell.angle_gamma   90.00
#
_symmetry.space_group_name_H-M   'P 1'
#
loop_
_entity.id
_entity.type
_entity.pdbx_description
1 polymer ?
#
loop_
_entity_poly.entity_id
_entity_poly.type
_entity_poly.pdbx_seq_one_letter_code
_entity_poly.pdbx_strand_id
1 'polypeptide(L)'
;LHYNGSRTTPDLLLASSDISEHTHRKIIDDPGSGHKPVIASVNIGSKSMTTKVPTKLSWNFKKADWPRFTNLLENELHTGSLNFNQHPDKLCDDIKNIMIRCAKKTIPHGKTKHYRVFWSKHLEELKRKRDTLCNTADQTGRTEDVQAWRRQSAVLRQAILQAKRTSFDKFISNINYQSDSRCTFKFLGNLENNRDRPKKEPIRLKN
;
A
#
# COMPACT_ATOMS: atom_id res chain seq x y z
N LEU A 1 22.77 -9.67 -11.67
CA LEU A 1 22.70 -10.56 -10.49
C LEU A 1 22.57 -11.99 -10.98
N HIS A 2 23.68 -12.71 -10.99
CA HIS A 2 23.74 -14.13 -11.39
C HIS A 2 23.16 -14.99 -10.27
N TYR A 3 22.13 -15.78 -10.57
CA TYR A 3 21.60 -16.80 -9.67
C TYR A 3 22.44 -18.06 -9.89
N ASN A 4 23.36 -18.37 -8.98
CA ASN A 4 24.24 -19.54 -9.05
C ASN A 4 23.58 -20.83 -8.53
N GLY A 5 22.24 -20.91 -8.53
CA GLY A 5 21.50 -22.16 -8.33
C GLY A 5 21.44 -22.71 -6.91
N SER A 6 22.23 -22.21 -5.95
CA SER A 6 22.15 -22.64 -4.56
C SER A 6 21.55 -21.57 -3.65
N ARG A 7 20.56 -21.99 -2.85
CA ARG A 7 19.93 -21.15 -1.83
C ARG A 7 20.87 -21.05 -0.63
N THR A 8 21.54 -19.93 -0.48
CA THR A 8 22.37 -19.64 0.71
C THR A 8 21.60 -18.76 1.69
N THR A 9 21.82 -18.96 3.00
CA THR A 9 21.26 -18.10 4.06
C THR A 9 22.41 -17.38 4.80
N PRO A 10 23.14 -16.47 4.13
CA PRO A 10 24.29 -15.80 4.74
C PRO A 10 23.88 -14.80 5.83
N ASP A 11 22.61 -14.36 5.84
CA ASP A 11 22.13 -13.32 6.74
C ASP A 11 21.85 -13.88 8.14
N LEU A 12 22.70 -13.47 9.10
CA LEU A 12 22.65 -13.88 10.51
C LEU A 12 21.97 -12.82 11.39
N LEU A 13 21.30 -13.28 12.44
CA LEU A 13 20.81 -12.45 13.54
C LEU A 13 21.45 -12.96 14.82
N LEU A 14 22.18 -12.08 15.51
CA LEU A 14 22.79 -12.36 16.82
C LEU A 14 22.09 -11.50 17.86
N ALA A 15 21.79 -12.08 19.01
CA ALA A 15 21.22 -11.40 20.18
C ALA A 15 21.97 -11.88 21.42
N SER A 16 22.17 -10.98 22.40
CA SER A 16 22.70 -11.37 23.71
C SER A 16 21.67 -12.24 24.45
N SER A 17 22.15 -13.10 25.34
CA SER A 17 21.29 -14.02 26.11
C SER A 17 20.14 -13.29 26.81
N ASP A 18 20.41 -12.12 27.38
CA ASP A 18 19.45 -11.29 28.12
C ASP A 18 18.22 -10.85 27.30
N ILE A 19 18.37 -10.71 25.98
CA ILE A 19 17.28 -10.27 25.07
C ILE A 19 16.86 -11.37 24.10
N SER A 20 17.53 -12.52 24.11
CA SER A 20 17.31 -13.60 23.14
C SER A 20 15.88 -14.13 23.18
N GLU A 21 15.32 -14.34 24.37
CA GLU A 21 13.94 -14.78 24.59
C GLU A 21 12.91 -13.76 24.09
N HIS A 22 13.28 -12.47 24.09
CA HIS A 22 12.44 -11.36 23.66
C HIS A 22 12.65 -11.00 22.18
N THR A 23 13.55 -11.68 21.49
CA THR A 23 13.94 -11.39 20.10
C THR A 23 13.35 -12.42 19.14
N HIS A 24 12.54 -11.96 18.19
CA HIS A 24 11.95 -12.78 17.15
C HIS A 24 12.59 -12.50 15.79
N ARG A 25 12.93 -13.56 15.06
CA ARG A 25 13.43 -13.51 13.67
C ARG A 25 12.30 -13.86 12.70
N LYS A 26 12.05 -12.99 11.73
CA LYS A 26 11.12 -13.25 10.62
C LYS A 26 11.79 -12.95 9.28
N ILE A 27 11.86 -13.94 8.40
CA ILE A 27 12.26 -13.72 7.01
C ILE A 27 11.03 -13.27 6.23
N ILE A 28 11.14 -12.16 5.49
CA ILE A 28 10.08 -11.68 4.60
C ILE A 28 10.43 -11.94 3.14
N ASP A 29 9.41 -12.00 2.29
CA ASP A 29 9.58 -12.26 0.86
C ASP A 29 10.41 -11.17 0.18
N ASP A 30 11.16 -11.59 -0.83
CA ASP A 30 12.06 -10.71 -1.57
C ASP A 30 11.27 -9.61 -2.31
N PRO A 31 11.55 -8.32 -2.04
CA PRO A 31 10.97 -7.22 -2.80
C PRO A 31 11.42 -7.19 -4.29
N GLY A 32 12.41 -8.01 -4.68
CA GLY A 32 12.93 -8.16 -6.03
C GLY A 32 14.43 -7.88 -6.14
N SER A 33 15.16 -7.94 -5.03
CA SER A 33 16.61 -7.75 -4.90
C SER A 33 17.40 -9.05 -5.02
N GLY A 34 16.73 -10.21 -5.03
CA GLY A 34 17.37 -11.52 -4.94
C GLY A 34 17.78 -11.93 -3.52
N HIS A 35 17.49 -11.10 -2.52
CA HIS A 35 17.73 -11.36 -1.09
C HIS A 35 16.42 -11.29 -0.32
N LYS A 36 16.20 -12.22 0.62
CA LYS A 36 15.01 -12.21 1.50
C LYS A 36 15.35 -11.46 2.78
N PRO A 37 14.77 -10.27 3.03
CA PRO A 37 15.12 -9.50 4.22
C PRO A 37 14.79 -10.25 5.51
N VAL A 38 15.67 -10.12 6.51
CA VAL A 38 15.45 -10.63 7.87
C VAL A 38 14.99 -9.48 8.76
N ILE A 39 13.80 -9.60 9.33
CA ILE A 39 13.26 -8.68 10.33
C ILE A 39 13.53 -9.28 11.72
N ALA A 40 14.26 -8.54 12.55
CA ALA A 40 14.37 -8.79 13.97
C ALA A 40 13.36 -7.93 14.73
N SER A 41 12.63 -8.52 15.67
CA SER A 41 11.68 -7.80 16.53
C SER A 41 12.02 -8.09 17.98
N VAL A 42 12.33 -7.06 18.76
CA VAL A 42 12.63 -7.21 20.19
C VAL A 42 11.46 -6.65 20.99
N ASN A 43 10.81 -7.49 21.78
CA ASN A 43 9.72 -7.10 22.66
C ASN A 43 10.31 -6.52 23.94
N ILE A 44 10.49 -5.20 23.98
CA ILE A 44 10.90 -4.51 25.20
C ILE A 44 9.64 -4.27 26.04
N GLY A 45 9.63 -4.72 27.29
CA GLY A 45 8.53 -4.60 28.27
C GLY A 45 8.20 -3.17 28.70
N SER A 46 8.35 -2.18 27.83
CA SER A 46 7.88 -0.82 28.09
C SER A 46 6.36 -0.82 28.03
N LYS A 47 5.71 -0.50 29.15
CA LYS A 47 4.29 -0.09 29.22
C LYS A 47 4.14 1.27 28.54
N SER A 48 4.50 1.41 27.27
CA SER A 48 4.13 2.57 26.49
C SER A 48 2.65 2.45 26.16
N MET A 49 1.81 3.03 27.03
CA MET A 49 0.41 3.30 26.74
C MET A 49 0.32 4.36 25.63
N THR A 50 0.70 4.00 24.41
CA THR A 50 0.27 4.77 23.25
C THR A 50 -1.20 4.46 23.06
N THR A 51 -2.07 5.28 23.65
CA THR A 51 -3.49 5.28 23.35
C THR A 51 -3.61 5.50 21.84
N LYS A 52 -3.85 4.43 21.09
CA LYS A 52 -4.08 4.52 19.65
C LYS A 52 -5.41 5.25 19.48
N VAL A 53 -5.34 6.56 19.27
CA VAL A 53 -6.53 7.33 18.89
C VAL A 53 -7.02 6.73 17.58
N PRO A 54 -8.26 6.20 17.52
CA PRO A 54 -8.81 5.68 16.29
C PRO A 54 -8.76 6.80 15.26
N THR A 55 -7.98 6.62 14.20
CA THR A 55 -7.96 7.60 13.13
C THR A 55 -9.32 7.52 12.46
N LYS A 56 -10.15 8.56 12.61
CA LYS A 56 -11.44 8.64 11.91
C LYS A 56 -11.18 8.36 10.43
N LEU A 57 -11.71 7.24 9.94
CA LEU A 57 -11.64 6.91 8.54
C LEU A 57 -12.53 7.92 7.80
N SER A 58 -11.99 8.51 6.73
CA SER A 58 -12.69 9.50 5.93
C SER A 58 -13.15 8.88 4.62
N TRP A 59 -14.33 9.27 4.15
CA TRP A 59 -14.83 8.95 2.82
C TRP A 59 -14.20 9.86 1.76
N ASN A 60 -13.82 9.30 0.62
CA ASN A 60 -13.30 10.06 -0.51
C ASN A 60 -14.41 10.30 -1.56
N PHE A 61 -15.24 11.31 -1.33
CA PHE A 61 -16.36 11.64 -2.20
C PHE A 61 -15.94 12.08 -3.61
N LYS A 62 -14.72 12.60 -3.79
CA LYS A 62 -14.18 12.95 -5.12
C LYS A 62 -13.96 11.71 -6.00
N LYS A 63 -13.76 10.55 -5.39
CA LYS A 63 -13.57 9.26 -6.09
C LYS A 63 -14.79 8.34 -5.99
N ALA A 64 -15.93 8.86 -5.53
CA ALA A 64 -17.16 8.09 -5.43
C ALA A 64 -17.70 7.75 -6.82
N ASP A 65 -18.12 6.50 -6.99
CA ASP A 65 -18.90 6.08 -8.15
C ASP A 65 -20.39 6.32 -7.84
N TRP A 66 -20.83 7.57 -8.03
CA TRP A 66 -22.20 7.99 -7.73
C TRP A 66 -23.26 7.27 -8.57
N PRO A 67 -23.10 7.09 -9.90
CA PRO A 67 -24.07 6.35 -10.70
C PRO A 67 -24.24 4.92 -10.19
N ARG A 68 -23.14 4.23 -9.85
CA ARG A 68 -23.23 2.88 -9.29
C ARG A 68 -23.84 2.86 -7.89
N PHE A 69 -23.57 3.88 -7.08
CA PHE A 69 -24.17 4.02 -5.75
C PHE A 69 -25.69 4.12 -5.84
N THR A 70 -26.21 5.00 -6.71
CA THR A 70 -27.65 5.18 -6.91
C THR A 70 -28.30 3.89 -7.36
N ASN A 71 -27.75 3.25 -8.40
CA ASN A 71 -28.27 1.97 -8.89
C ASN A 71 -28.27 0.87 -7.82
N LEU A 72 -27.20 0.76 -7.02
CA LEU A 72 -27.15 -0.24 -5.95
C LEU A 72 -28.14 0.06 -4.82
N LEU A 73 -28.28 1.34 -4.47
CA LEU A 73 -29.20 1.77 -3.42
C LEU A 73 -30.64 1.50 -3.82
N GLU A 74 -31.05 1.89 -5.03
CA GLU A 74 -32.38 1.63 -5.58
C GLU A 74 -32.67 0.13 -5.62
N ASN A 75 -31.74 -0.69 -6.13
CA ASN A 75 -31.90 -2.13 -6.15
C ASN A 75 -32.01 -2.74 -4.73
N GLU A 76 -31.18 -2.32 -3.78
CA GLU A 76 -31.23 -2.83 -2.40
C GLU A 76 -32.48 -2.36 -1.65
N LEU A 77 -33.03 -1.19 -1.97
CA LEU A 77 -34.30 -0.69 -1.39
C LEU A 77 -35.52 -1.36 -2.02
N HIS A 78 -35.51 -1.66 -3.32
CA HIS A 78 -36.60 -2.35 -4.01
C HIS A 78 -36.63 -3.86 -3.73
N THR A 79 -35.46 -4.49 -3.62
CA THR A 79 -35.33 -5.93 -3.35
C THR A 79 -35.32 -6.22 -1.85
N GLY A 80 -34.96 -5.23 -1.03
CA GLY A 80 -34.89 -5.34 0.42
C GLY A 80 -36.29 -5.40 1.03
N SER A 81 -36.53 -6.43 1.83
CA SER A 81 -37.70 -6.60 2.69
C SER A 81 -37.74 -5.52 3.79
N LEU A 82 -37.87 -4.24 3.42
CA LEU A 82 -38.15 -3.17 4.37
C LEU A 82 -39.53 -3.45 4.97
N ASN A 83 -39.54 -3.81 6.24
CA ASN A 83 -40.78 -4.11 6.92
C ASN A 83 -41.41 -2.79 7.42
N PHE A 84 -42.28 -2.22 6.60
CA PHE A 84 -42.99 -0.98 6.90
C PHE A 84 -43.93 -1.08 8.11
N ASN A 85 -44.18 -2.29 8.63
CA ASN A 85 -45.00 -2.52 9.81
C ASN A 85 -44.19 -2.45 11.13
N GLN A 86 -42.87 -2.26 11.05
CA GLN A 86 -42.03 -2.09 12.24
C GLN A 86 -42.04 -0.65 12.78
N HIS A 87 -41.54 -0.51 14.01
CA HIS A 87 -41.31 0.79 14.62
C HIS A 87 -40.44 1.68 13.71
N PRO A 88 -40.79 2.97 13.54
CA PRO A 88 -40.11 3.87 12.60
C PRO A 88 -38.60 3.97 12.82
N ASP A 89 -38.13 3.93 14.07
CA ASP A 89 -36.69 3.97 14.36
C ASP A 89 -35.93 2.78 13.78
N LYS A 90 -36.51 1.58 13.81
CA LYS A 90 -35.88 0.38 13.23
C LYS A 90 -35.82 0.48 11.71
N LEU A 91 -36.87 1.01 11.10
CA LEU A 91 -36.90 1.29 9.66
C LEU A 91 -35.82 2.31 9.28
N CYS A 92 -35.65 3.38 10.06
CA CYS A 92 -34.58 4.36 9.87
C CYS A 92 -33.19 3.73 9.97
N ASP A 93 -32.97 2.85 10.95
CA ASP A 93 -31.71 2.13 11.09
C ASP A 93 -31.44 1.17 9.94
N ASP A 94 -32.46 0.45 9.45
CA ASP A 94 -32.35 -0.44 8.31
C ASP A 94 -31.99 0.31 7.02
N ILE A 95 -32.68 1.42 6.75
CA ILE A 95 -32.38 2.29 5.60
C ILE A 95 -30.95 2.83 5.73
N LYS A 96 -30.56 3.32 6.91
CA LYS A 96 -29.20 3.80 7.17
C LYS A 96 -28.16 2.71 6.95
N ASN A 97 -28.42 1.48 7.38
CA ASN A 97 -27.52 0.35 7.20
C ASN A 97 -27.38 -0.03 5.71
N ILE A 98 -28.47 0.00 4.96
CA ILE A 98 -28.46 -0.18 3.49
C ILE A 98 -27.63 0.92 2.82
N MET A 99 -27.85 2.19 3.18
CA MET A 99 -27.07 3.33 2.67
C MET A 99 -25.58 3.17 2.97
N ILE A 100 -25.22 2.82 4.21
CA ILE A 100 -23.82 2.60 4.61
C ILE A 100 -23.21 1.42 3.84
N ARG A 101 -23.95 0.33 3.64
CA ARG A 101 -23.49 -0.84 2.88
C ARG A 101 -23.23 -0.50 1.42
N CYS A 102 -24.13 0.24 0.78
CA CYS A 102 -23.95 0.73 -0.58
C CYS A 102 -22.73 1.66 -0.66
N ALA A 103 -22.61 2.61 0.27
CA ALA A 103 -21.49 3.56 0.31
C ALA A 103 -20.15 2.83 0.45
N LYS A 104 -20.06 1.81 1.31
CA LYS A 104 -18.84 0.99 1.47
C LYS A 104 -18.41 0.28 0.17
N LYS A 105 -19.34 -0.03 -0.73
CA LYS A 105 -19.05 -0.71 -2.01
C LYS A 105 -18.60 0.26 -3.10
N THR A 106 -19.05 1.52 -3.07
CA THR A 106 -18.90 2.48 -4.18
C THR A 106 -18.03 3.69 -3.86
N ILE A 107 -17.85 4.02 -2.59
CA ILE A 107 -17.07 5.17 -2.14
C ILE A 107 -15.80 4.66 -1.45
N PRO A 108 -14.61 5.00 -1.96
CA PRO A 108 -13.37 4.66 -1.28
C PRO A 108 -13.33 5.29 0.12
N HIS A 109 -12.98 4.47 1.12
CA HIS A 109 -12.98 4.87 2.52
C HIS A 109 -11.63 4.55 3.18
N GLY A 110 -11.17 5.48 4.02
CA GLY A 110 -9.95 5.33 4.80
C GLY A 110 -8.69 5.83 4.11
N LYS A 111 -7.54 5.50 4.71
CA LYS A 111 -6.20 5.92 4.23
C LYS A 111 -5.43 4.70 3.75
N THR A 112 -5.01 4.72 2.49
CA THR A 112 -4.08 3.72 1.96
C THR A 112 -2.67 4.01 2.49
N LYS A 113 -2.26 3.27 3.51
CA LYS A 113 -0.88 3.25 4.01
C LYS A 113 -0.01 2.68 2.86
N HIS A 114 0.86 3.49 2.27
CA HIS A 114 1.69 3.16 1.09
C HIS A 114 1.02 3.27 -0.30
N TYR A 115 0.18 4.29 -0.51
CA TYR A 115 -0.32 4.61 -1.85
C TYR A 115 0.81 4.87 -2.86
N ARG A 116 0.70 4.27 -4.04
CA ARG A 116 1.58 4.50 -5.20
C ARG A 116 0.71 4.83 -6.40
N VAL A 117 0.90 6.01 -6.99
CA VAL A 117 0.05 6.53 -8.09
C VAL A 117 0.07 5.63 -9.33
N PHE A 118 1.21 5.02 -9.63
CA PHE A 118 1.38 4.16 -10.80
C PHE A 118 0.94 2.70 -10.56
N TRP A 119 0.57 2.34 -9.34
CA TRP A 119 0.30 0.94 -8.98
C TRP A 119 -1.14 0.57 -9.30
N SER A 120 -1.32 -0.28 -10.31
CA SER A 120 -2.62 -0.76 -10.77
C SER A 120 -2.86 -2.22 -10.36
N LYS A 121 -4.13 -2.65 -10.42
CA LYS A 121 -4.50 -4.07 -10.20
C LYS A 121 -3.76 -5.01 -11.16
N HIS A 122 -3.50 -4.58 -12.39
CA HIS A 122 -2.72 -5.34 -13.36
C HIS A 122 -1.27 -5.57 -12.91
N LEU A 123 -0.60 -4.54 -12.35
CA LEU A 123 0.76 -4.70 -11.81
C LEU A 123 0.77 -5.61 -10.58
N GLU A 124 -0.28 -5.55 -9.75
CA GLU A 124 -0.46 -6.46 -8.62
C GLU A 124 -0.57 -7.92 -9.09
N GLU A 125 -1.35 -8.19 -10.13
CA GLU A 125 -1.48 -9.52 -10.74
C GLU A 125 -0.15 -10.01 -11.35
N LEU A 126 0.58 -9.15 -12.07
CA LEU A 126 1.91 -9.49 -12.59
C LEU A 126 2.90 -9.80 -11.47
N LYS A 127 2.84 -9.05 -10.36
CA LYS A 127 3.67 -9.30 -9.18
C LYS A 127 3.33 -10.65 -8.56
N ARG A 128 2.05 -10.96 -8.35
CA ARG A 128 1.62 -12.26 -7.83
C ARG A 128 2.11 -13.42 -8.70
N LYS A 129 1.97 -13.32 -10.02
CA LYS A 129 2.49 -14.34 -10.96
C LYS A 129 4.01 -14.51 -10.86
N ARG A 130 4.76 -13.41 -10.69
CA ARG A 130 6.21 -13.46 -10.48
C ARG A 130 6.55 -14.14 -9.15
N ASP A 131 5.81 -13.83 -8.09
CA ASP A 131 6.05 -14.36 -6.75
C ASP A 131 5.73 -15.86 -6.68
N THR A 132 4.65 -16.31 -7.33
CA THR A 132 4.35 -17.76 -7.45
C THR A 132 5.46 -18.50 -8.18
N LEU A 133 5.95 -17.96 -9.30
CA LEU A 133 7.06 -18.58 -10.05
C LEU A 133 8.37 -18.58 -9.26
N CYS A 134 8.62 -17.53 -8.46
CA CYS A 134 9.78 -17.48 -7.56
C CYS A 134 9.70 -18.60 -6.52
N ASN A 135 8.53 -18.80 -5.91
CA ASN A 135 8.33 -19.86 -4.93
C ASN A 135 8.48 -21.26 -5.55
N THR A 136 7.96 -21.47 -6.76
CA THR A 136 8.14 -22.74 -7.49
C THR A 136 9.62 -22.98 -7.81
N ALA A 137 10.32 -21.99 -8.36
CA ALA A 137 11.76 -22.10 -8.64
C ALA A 137 12.59 -22.35 -7.38
N ASP A 138 12.22 -21.73 -6.26
CA ASP A 138 12.85 -21.95 -4.95
C ASP A 138 12.64 -23.39 -4.42
N GLN A 139 11.52 -24.03 -4.77
CA GLN A 139 11.19 -25.40 -4.34
C GLN A 139 11.81 -26.47 -5.23
N THR A 140 11.76 -26.29 -6.56
CA THR A 140 12.17 -27.31 -7.52
C THR A 140 13.65 -27.25 -7.88
N GLY A 141 14.26 -26.07 -7.82
CA GLY A 141 15.64 -25.84 -8.25
C GLY A 141 15.89 -26.09 -9.75
N ARG A 142 14.85 -26.34 -10.56
CA ARG A 142 14.99 -26.64 -11.98
C ARG A 142 15.34 -25.38 -12.76
N THR A 143 16.20 -25.53 -13.76
CA THR A 143 16.62 -24.42 -14.63
C THR A 143 15.45 -23.82 -15.41
N GLU A 144 14.47 -24.63 -15.82
CA GLU A 144 13.25 -24.21 -16.51
C GLU A 144 12.41 -23.25 -15.65
N ASP A 145 12.19 -23.60 -14.38
CA ASP A 145 11.41 -22.78 -13.45
C ASP A 145 12.12 -21.45 -13.15
N VAL A 146 13.46 -21.47 -13.02
CA VAL A 146 14.27 -20.26 -12.89
C VAL A 146 14.18 -19.37 -14.13
N GLN A 147 14.19 -19.96 -15.33
CA GLN A 147 14.01 -19.21 -16.57
C GLN A 147 12.62 -18.57 -16.66
N ALA A 148 11.57 -19.31 -16.32
CA ALA A 148 10.19 -18.80 -16.29
C ALA A 148 10.05 -17.62 -15.31
N TRP A 149 10.60 -17.76 -14.09
CA TRP A 149 10.65 -16.68 -13.11
C TRP A 149 11.41 -15.44 -13.62
N ARG A 150 12.55 -15.63 -14.29
CA ARG A 150 13.35 -14.51 -14.87
C ARG A 150 12.59 -13.77 -15.97
N ARG A 151 11.93 -14.49 -16.88
CA ARG A 151 11.09 -13.91 -17.93
C ARG A 151 9.98 -13.07 -17.32
N GLN A 152 9.24 -13.62 -16.35
CA GLN A 152 8.17 -12.89 -15.69
C GLN A 152 8.66 -11.70 -14.87
N SER A 153 9.84 -11.81 -14.26
CA SER A 153 10.50 -10.68 -13.58
C SER A 153 10.85 -9.54 -14.53
N ALA A 154 11.31 -9.85 -15.75
CA ALA A 154 11.58 -8.84 -16.78
C ALA A 154 10.29 -8.14 -17.23
N VAL A 155 9.23 -8.91 -17.50
CA VAL A 155 7.90 -8.38 -17.85
C VAL A 155 7.38 -7.42 -16.78
N LEU A 156 7.43 -7.83 -15.50
CA LEU A 156 6.99 -6.98 -14.38
C LEU A 156 7.83 -5.70 -14.28
N ARG A 157 9.16 -5.80 -14.43
CA ARG A 157 10.04 -4.61 -14.41
C ARG A 157 9.69 -3.64 -15.53
N GLN A 158 9.49 -4.13 -16.76
CA GLN A 158 9.10 -3.31 -17.90
C GLN A 158 7.75 -2.62 -17.66
N ALA A 159 6.75 -3.38 -17.20
CA ALA A 159 5.42 -2.84 -16.92
C ALA A 159 5.44 -1.76 -15.81
N ILE A 160 6.24 -1.95 -14.76
CA ILE A 160 6.42 -0.93 -13.71
C ILE A 160 7.08 0.33 -14.27
N LEU A 161 8.11 0.20 -15.10
CA LEU A 161 8.78 1.35 -15.71
C LEU A 161 7.83 2.12 -16.63
N GLN A 162 7.05 1.42 -17.45
CA GLN A 162 6.04 2.04 -18.31
C GLN A 162 4.96 2.74 -17.49
N ALA A 163 4.41 2.10 -16.46
CA ALA A 163 3.38 2.70 -15.60
C ALA A 163 3.89 3.96 -14.89
N LYS A 164 5.16 3.95 -14.45
CA LYS A 164 5.80 5.14 -13.86
C LYS A 164 5.90 6.28 -14.88
N ARG A 165 6.35 5.99 -16.11
CA ARG A 165 6.42 6.98 -17.19
C ARG A 165 5.04 7.55 -17.52
N THR A 166 4.05 6.70 -17.80
CA THR A 166 2.68 7.15 -18.09
C THR A 166 2.08 7.99 -16.96
N SER A 167 2.34 7.63 -15.70
CA SER A 167 1.87 8.41 -14.55
C SER A 167 2.55 9.77 -14.45
N PHE A 168 3.84 9.84 -14.81
CA PHE A 168 4.59 11.09 -14.88
C PHE A 168 4.09 11.96 -16.03
N ASP A 169 3.94 11.39 -17.23
CA ASP A 169 3.45 12.11 -18.42
C ASP A 169 2.06 12.70 -18.17
N LYS A 170 1.16 11.91 -17.55
CA LYS A 170 -0.17 12.37 -17.13
C LYS A 170 -0.11 13.48 -16.09
N PHE A 171 0.86 13.43 -15.17
CA PHE A 171 1.06 14.48 -14.19
C PHE A 171 1.50 15.78 -14.87
N ILE A 172 2.46 15.72 -15.79
CA ILE A 172 2.94 16.87 -16.56
C ILE A 172 1.85 17.43 -17.48
N SER A 173 1.05 16.59 -18.13
CA SER A 173 -0.01 17.06 -19.01
C SER A 173 -1.16 17.77 -18.27
N ASN A 174 -1.32 17.50 -16.98
CA ASN A 174 -2.42 18.01 -16.17
C ASN A 174 -2.00 19.14 -15.22
N ILE A 175 -0.70 19.41 -15.06
CA ILE A 175 -0.24 20.49 -14.17
C ILE A 175 -0.46 21.83 -14.87
N ASN A 176 -1.17 22.75 -14.21
CA ASN A 176 -1.32 24.11 -14.70
C ASN A 176 -0.71 25.07 -13.68
N TYR A 177 0.26 25.88 -14.12
CA TYR A 177 0.97 26.82 -13.26
C TYR A 177 0.04 27.83 -12.56
N GLN A 178 -1.03 28.24 -13.23
CA GLN A 178 -1.96 29.25 -12.69
C GLN A 178 -2.82 28.69 -11.56
N SER A 179 -3.31 27.45 -11.67
CA SER A 179 -4.14 26.81 -10.64
C SER A 179 -3.32 26.06 -9.59
N ASP A 180 -2.16 25.52 -9.96
CA ASP A 180 -1.37 24.58 -9.17
C ASP A 180 0.05 25.10 -8.86
N SER A 181 0.21 26.42 -8.76
CA SER A 181 1.50 27.10 -8.53
C SER A 181 2.31 26.44 -7.40
N ARG A 182 1.71 26.22 -6.23
CA ARG A 182 2.36 25.57 -5.09
C ARG A 182 2.84 24.15 -5.39
N CYS A 183 2.05 23.36 -6.13
CA CYS A 183 2.43 22.01 -6.52
C CYS A 183 3.62 22.05 -7.49
N THR A 184 3.57 22.97 -8.45
CA THR A 184 4.59 23.18 -9.48
C THR A 184 5.92 23.59 -8.87
N PHE A 185 5.94 24.61 -8.00
CA PHE A 185 7.15 25.03 -7.30
C PHE A 185 7.75 23.91 -6.45
N LYS A 186 6.91 23.15 -5.73
CA LYS A 186 7.38 22.02 -4.94
C LYS A 186 7.98 20.92 -5.83
N PHE A 187 7.40 20.68 -7.01
CA PHE A 187 7.93 19.72 -7.97
C PHE A 187 9.28 20.17 -8.54
N LEU A 188 9.39 21.43 -8.97
CA LEU A 188 10.64 22.03 -9.45
C LEU A 188 11.75 21.96 -8.39
N GLY A 189 11.47 22.36 -7.14
CA GLY A 189 12.45 22.27 -6.06
C GLY A 189 12.91 20.83 -5.75
N ASN A 190 12.07 19.81 -6.02
CA ASN A 190 12.50 18.41 -5.92
C ASN A 190 13.40 17.97 -7.08
N LEU A 191 13.18 18.49 -8.29
CA LEU A 191 14.03 18.22 -9.47
C LEU A 191 15.41 18.87 -9.31
N GLU A 192 15.44 20.11 -8.81
CA GLU A 192 16.67 20.85 -8.53
C GLU A 192 17.40 20.34 -7.28
N ASN A 193 16.83 19.38 -6.57
CA ASN A 193 17.32 18.89 -5.27
C ASN A 193 17.55 20.02 -4.25
N ASN A 194 16.84 21.13 -4.40
CA ASN A 194 16.96 22.34 -3.59
C ASN A 194 16.16 22.19 -2.28
N ARG A 195 16.40 21.09 -1.56
CA ARG A 195 15.81 20.86 -0.26
C ARG A 195 16.72 21.48 0.79
N ASP A 196 16.53 22.78 1.04
CA ASP A 196 16.94 23.39 2.30
C ASP A 196 16.22 22.66 3.43
N ARG A 197 16.86 21.63 3.96
CA ARG A 197 16.40 21.00 5.19
C ARG A 197 16.68 22.02 6.28
N PRO A 198 15.67 22.47 7.06
CA PRO A 198 15.95 23.31 8.21
C PRO A 198 16.98 22.58 9.07
N LYS A 199 18.15 23.19 9.25
CA LYS A 199 19.18 22.64 10.12
C LYS A 199 18.54 22.52 11.50
N LYS A 200 18.50 21.30 12.04
CA LYS A 200 18.14 21.08 13.44
C LYS A 200 19.33 21.54 14.28
N GLU A 201 19.48 22.85 14.44
CA GLU A 201 20.46 23.39 15.36
C GLU A 201 19.92 23.24 16.80
N PRO A 202 20.76 22.86 17.77
CA PRO A 202 20.39 22.91 19.18
C PRO A 202 19.89 24.31 19.54
N ILE A 203 18.85 24.40 20.36
CA ILE A 203 18.36 25.68 20.90
C ILE A 203 19.54 26.35 21.61
N ARG A 204 20.02 27.47 21.07
CA ARG A 204 21.02 28.30 21.74
C ARG A 204 20.32 29.05 22.87
N LEU A 205 20.56 28.64 24.11
CA LEU A 205 20.23 29.47 25.26
C LEU A 205 21.11 30.72 25.19
N LYS A 206 20.50 31.90 25.25
CA LYS A 206 21.25 33.14 25.44
C LYS A 206 21.72 33.18 26.89
N ASN A 207 23.03 33.27 27.09
CA ASN A 207 23.62 33.61 28.39
C ASN A 207 23.37 35.08 28.70
#